data_AF-A0A527TWS2-F1
#
_entry.id   AF-A0A527TWS2-F1
#
_cell.length_a   1.000
_cell.length_b   1.000
_cell.length_c   1.000
_cell.angle_alpha   90.00
_cell.angle_beta   90.00
_cell.angle_gamma   90.00
#
_symmetry.space_group_name_H-M   'P 1'
#
loop_
_entity.id
_entity.type
_entity.pdbx_description
1 polymer ?
#
loop_
_entity_poly.entity_id
_entity_poly.type
_entity_poly.pdbx_seq_one_letter_code
_entity_poly.pdbx_strand_id
1 'polypeptide(L)' 'MIMRLAGEGVSIKEIVRRSGHSRKLVRQVIRGERTDVFRVRQSSLDAQLPLLDELWTSASMTL' A
#
# COMPACT_ATOMS: atom_id res chain seq x y z
N MET A 1 -6.48 15.23 7.14
CA MET A 1 -6.26 15.55 8.56
C MET A 1 -4.78 15.57 8.94
N ILE A 2 -4.06 14.43 8.96
CA ILE A 2 -2.62 14.35 9.34
C ILE A 2 -1.75 15.35 8.57
N MET A 3 -1.88 15.41 7.23
CA MET A 3 -1.14 16.36 6.38
C MET A 3 -1.45 17.82 6.67
N ARG A 4 -2.71 18.12 7.03
CA ARG A 4 -3.13 19.49 7.36
C ARG A 4 -2.44 19.95 8.65
N LEU A 5 -2.51 19.12 9.69
CA LEU A 5 -1.84 19.39 10.97
C LEU A 5 -0.31 19.47 10.84
N ALA A 6 0.27 18.64 9.97
CA ALA A 6 1.71 18.71 9.68
C ALA A 6 2.09 20.02 8.98
N GLY A 7 1.29 20.48 8.01
CA GLY A 7 1.47 21.79 7.36
C GLY A 7 1.27 22.98 8.31
N GLU A 8 0.42 22.82 9.33
CA GLU A 8 0.24 23.78 10.44
C GLU A 8 1.39 23.75 11.48
N GLY A 9 2.43 22.91 11.28
CA GLY A 9 3.58 22.82 12.19
C GLY A 9 3.32 22.04 13.49
N VAL A 10 2.20 21.32 13.59
CA VAL A 10 1.85 20.55 14.78
C VAL A 10 2.83 19.38 14.98
N SER A 11 3.30 19.19 16.21
CA SER A 11 4.24 18.11 16.51
C SER A 11 3.66 16.72 16.22
N ILE A 12 4.50 15.77 15.80
CA ILE A 12 4.10 14.39 15.52
C ILE A 12 3.38 13.74 16.72
N LYS A 13 3.83 14.04 17.95
CA LYS A 13 3.21 13.50 19.17
C LYS A 13 1.76 13.97 19.32
N GLU A 14 1.51 15.23 19.01
CA GLU A 14 0.18 15.83 19.08
C GLU A 14 -0.73 15.32 17.95
N ILE A 15 -0.16 15.14 16.74
CA ILE A 15 -0.90 14.53 15.61
C ILE A 15 -1.33 13.10 15.96
N VAL A 16 -0.45 12.29 16.57
CA VAL A 16 -0.79 10.94 17.04
C VAL A 16 -1.95 10.99 18.04
N ARG A 17 -1.88 11.89 19.03
CA ARG A 17 -2.92 12.05 20.05
C ARG A 17 -4.28 12.47 19.47
N ARG A 18 -4.29 13.42 18.53
CA ARG A 18 -5.54 13.90 17.90
C ARG A 18 -6.14 12.92 16.90
N SER A 19 -5.29 12.15 16.23
CA SER A 19 -5.73 11.24 15.16
C SER A 19 -6.01 9.82 15.63
N GLY A 20 -5.47 9.40 16.78
CA GLY A 20 -5.57 8.01 17.25
C GLY A 20 -4.80 6.99 16.41
N HIS A 21 -4.06 7.44 15.39
CA HIS A 21 -3.28 6.56 14.52
C HIS A 21 -1.92 6.22 15.13
N SER A 22 -1.34 5.10 14.70
CA SER A 22 0.02 4.73 15.11
C SER A 22 1.03 5.80 14.69
N ARG A 23 2.06 6.00 15.52
CA ARG A 23 3.16 6.93 15.22
C ARG A 23 3.87 6.59 13.92
N LYS A 24 3.92 5.31 13.55
CA LYS A 24 4.49 4.83 12.28
C LYS A 24 3.67 5.36 11.10
N LEU A 25 2.35 5.18 11.12
CA LEU A 25 1.46 5.67 10.07
C LEU A 25 1.56 7.18 9.93
N VAL A 26 1.55 7.93 11.03
CA VAL A 26 1.70 9.39 11.00
C VAL A 26 3.01 9.81 10.30
N ARG A 27 4.13 9.13 10.58
CA ARG A 27 5.42 9.40 9.91
C ARG A 27 5.38 9.03 8.42
N GLN A 28 4.82 7.88 8.07
CA GLN A 28 4.70 7.45 6.67
C GLN A 28 3.88 8.46 5.87
N VAL A 29 2.74 8.89 6.41
CA VAL A 29 1.92 9.93 5.79
C VAL A 29 2.72 11.21 5.62
N ILE A 30 3.30 11.78 6.68
CA ILE A 30 4.05 13.05 6.60
C ILE A 30 5.20 12.99 5.58
N ARG A 31 5.86 11.84 5.46
CA ARG A 31 6.98 11.63 4.52
C ARG A 31 6.56 11.37 3.08
N GLY A 32 5.25 11.26 2.81
CA GLY A 32 4.76 10.87 1.50
C GLY A 32 4.99 9.38 1.17
N GLU A 33 5.37 8.56 2.15
CA GLU A 33 5.49 7.09 2.05
C GLU A 33 4.10 6.42 2.03
N ARG A 34 3.11 7.08 1.41
CA ARG A 34 1.71 6.68 1.35
C ARG A 34 1.37 5.86 0.11
N THR A 35 2.25 5.89 -0.88
CA THR A 35 2.45 4.73 -1.71
C THR A 35 3.26 3.77 -0.85
N ASP A 36 2.57 2.83 -0.18
CA ASP A 36 3.15 1.51 -0.09
C ASP A 36 3.46 1.15 -1.54
N VAL A 37 4.70 1.43 -1.96
CA VAL A 37 5.30 0.68 -3.05
C VAL A 37 5.27 -0.70 -2.45
N PHE A 38 4.17 -1.42 -2.70
CA PHE A 38 4.21 -2.84 -2.83
C PHE A 38 5.33 -3.02 -3.84
N ARG A 39 6.56 -3.15 -3.33
CA ARG A 39 7.59 -3.88 -4.02
C ARG A 39 6.91 -5.23 -4.10
N VAL A 40 6.23 -5.45 -5.22
CA VAL A 40 5.79 -6.76 -5.62
C VAL A 40 7.08 -7.54 -5.53
N ARG A 41 7.24 -8.26 -4.44
CA ARG A 41 8.31 -9.22 -4.30
C ARG A 41 7.99 -10.12 -5.46
N GLN A 42 8.81 -10.09 -6.50
CA GLN A 42 8.63 -10.92 -7.68
C GLN A 42 8.28 -12.30 -7.14
N SER A 43 7.00 -12.64 -7.24
CA SER A 43 6.54 -13.85 -6.62
C SER A 43 7.12 -14.94 -7.52
N SER A 44 7.56 -16.08 -6.99
CA SER A 44 7.97 -17.18 -7.87
C SER A 44 6.85 -17.58 -8.84
N LEU A 45 5.61 -17.20 -8.51
CA LEU A 45 4.40 -17.38 -9.29
C LEU A 45 4.33 -16.42 -10.49
N ASP A 46 5.03 -15.28 -10.49
CA ASP A 46 5.03 -14.33 -11.61
C ASP A 46 5.59 -14.96 -12.89
N ALA A 47 6.57 -15.86 -12.77
CA ALA A 47 7.11 -16.61 -13.90
C ALA A 47 6.10 -17.62 -14.49
N GLN A 48 5.10 -18.01 -13.70
CA GLN A 48 4.08 -19.00 -14.07
C GLN A 48 2.76 -18.36 -14.48
N LEU A 49 2.60 -17.03 -14.32
CA LEU A 49 1.38 -16.30 -14.70
C LEU A 49 0.96 -16.52 -16.16
N PRO A 50 1.86 -16.49 -17.17
CA PRO A 50 1.45 -16.72 -18.56
C PRO A 50 0.84 -18.11 -18.79
N LEU A 51 1.42 -19.14 -18.16
CA LEU A 51 0.89 -20.50 -18.23
C LEU A 51 -0.48 -20.61 -17.53
N LEU A 52 -0.63 -19.95 -16.39
CA LEU A 52 -1.90 -19.93 -15.66
C LEU A 52 -3.00 -19.22 -16.45
N ASP A 53 -2.69 -18.13 -17.14
CA ASP A 53 -3.65 -17.41 -18.00
C ASP A 53 -4.09 -18.25 -19.21
N GLU A 54 -3.18 -19.00 -19.82
CA GLU A 54 -3.51 -19.96 -20.89
C GLU A 54 -4.40 -21.10 -20.41
N LEU A 55 -4.10 -21.66 -19.23
CA LEU A 55 -4.94 -22.69 -18.60
C LEU A 55 -6.32 -22.15 -18.22
N TRP A 56 -6.38 -20.92 -17.72
CA TRP A 56 -7.63 -20.26 -17.36
C TRP A 56 -8.52 -19.98 -18.57
N THR A 57 -7.90 -19.55 -19.67
CA THR A 57 -8.61 -19.26 -20.92
C THR A 57 -9.08 -20.54 -21.61
N SER A 58 -8.23 -21.57 -21.66
CA SER A 58 -8.59 -22.87 -22.25
C SER A 58 -9.70 -23.58 -21.48
N ALA A 59 -9.73 -23.46 -20.15
CA ALA A 59 -10.83 -23.99 -19.33
C ALA A 59 -12.16 -23.26 -19.57
N SER A 60 -12.14 -21.96 -19.94
CA SER A 60 -13.35 -21.18 -20.21
C SER A 60 -13.95 -21.41 -21.61
N MET A 61 -13.24 -22.09 -22.52
CA MET A 61 -13.69 -22.38 -23.89
C MET A 61 -14.18 -23.83 -24.08
N THR A 62 -14.59 -24.51 -23.01
CA THR A 62 -15.26 -25.82 -23.11
C THR A 62 -16.61 -25.79 -22.37
N LEU A 63 -17.57 -25.04 -22.90
CA LEU A 63 -19.01 -25.15 -22.61
C LEU A 63 -19.80 -24.96 -23.91
#